data_AF-A0A377FWQ7-F1
#
_entry.id   AF-A0A377FWQ7-F1
#
_cell.length_a   1.000
_cell.length_b   1.000
_cell.length_c   1.000
_cell.angle_alpha   90.00
_cell.angle_beta   90.00
_cell.angle_gamma   90.00
#
_symmetry.space_group_name_H-M   'P 1'
#
loop_
_entity.id
_entity.type
_entity.pdbx_description
1 polymer ?
#
loop_
_entity_poly.entity_id
_entity_poly.type
_entity_poly.pdbx_seq_one_letter_code
_entity_poly.pdbx_strand_id
1 'polypeptide(L)'
;MTNQTLRRLRRERIWLRIGLAIPVGVLVLLYTESAIHYLTYAVGMGVASLFTAVVLARRANNVTLDTPAPVKRIVRQLYGIDFLMIAWLGIAFPFSVKFGLSPISIIITLLLGLFVLLTIQWILEGKLRTSLHSEAIINKGDTR
;
A
#
# COMPACT_ATOMS: atom_id res chain seq x y z
N MET A 1 -1.22 19.31 11.24
CA MET A 1 -0.15 18.31 11.00
C MET A 1 1.00 18.96 10.21
N THR A 2 2.26 18.79 10.59
CA THR A 2 3.40 19.54 10.01
C THR A 2 4.09 18.78 8.86
N ASN A 3 4.90 19.48 8.05
CA ASN A 3 5.72 18.86 6.99
C ASN A 3 6.66 17.76 7.52
N GLN A 4 7.14 17.90 8.76
CA GLN A 4 7.93 16.85 9.41
C GLN A 4 7.09 15.60 9.70
N THR A 5 5.84 15.78 10.15
CA THR A 5 4.91 14.67 10.37
C THR A 5 4.60 13.91 9.08
N LEU A 6 4.42 14.63 7.95
CA LEU A 6 4.22 14.01 6.63
C LEU A 6 5.41 13.15 6.19
N ARG A 7 6.63 13.67 6.34
CA ARG A 7 7.85 12.91 6.00
C ARG A 7 8.00 11.67 6.87
N ARG A 8 7.68 11.77 8.16
CA ARG A 8 7.68 10.63 9.09
C ARG A 8 6.65 9.58 8.67
N LEU A 9 5.41 9.97 8.39
CA LEU A 9 4.37 9.05 7.91
C LEU A 9 4.77 8.37 6.60
N ARG A 10 5.35 9.12 5.65
CA ARG A 10 5.81 8.55 4.38
C ARG A 10 6.87 7.47 4.63
N ARG A 11 7.87 7.77 5.45
CA ARG A 11 8.94 6.82 5.80
C ARG A 11 8.36 5.59 6.49
N GLU A 12 7.49 5.78 7.47
CA GLU A 12 6.85 4.70 8.22
C GLU A 12 6.00 3.78 7.33
N ARG A 13 5.22 4.35 6.41
CA ARG A 13 4.45 3.59 5.42
C ARG A 13 5.33 2.76 4.51
N ILE A 14 6.47 3.30 4.05
CA ILE A 14 7.43 2.55 3.24
C ILE A 14 7.98 1.35 4.02
N TRP A 15 8.37 1.55 5.28
CA TRP A 15 8.85 0.45 6.13
C TRP A 15 7.79 -0.62 6.38
N LEU A 16 6.55 -0.20 6.66
CA LEU A 16 5.42 -1.12 6.80
C LEU A 16 5.20 -1.92 5.51
N ARG A 17 5.24 -1.26 4.36
CA ARG A 17 5.06 -1.92 3.06
C ARG A 17 6.14 -2.97 2.82
N ILE A 18 7.41 -2.63 3.02
CA ILE A 18 8.53 -3.56 2.83
C ILE A 18 8.40 -4.73 3.81
N GLY A 19 8.15 -4.46 5.09
CA GLY A 19 8.01 -5.49 6.12
C GLY A 19 6.86 -6.46 5.85
N LEU A 20 5.75 -5.98 5.30
CA LEU A 20 4.60 -6.82 4.93
C LEU A 20 4.77 -7.51 3.56
N ALA A 21 5.53 -6.92 2.64
CA ALA A 21 5.78 -7.49 1.32
C ALA A 21 6.72 -8.71 1.38
N ILE A 22 7.68 -8.76 2.31
CA ILE A 22 8.63 -9.89 2.45
C ILE A 22 7.90 -11.23 2.67
N PRO A 23 7.05 -11.40 3.69
CA PRO A 23 6.36 -12.68 3.90
C PRO A 23 5.44 -13.05 2.75
N VAL A 24 4.80 -12.07 2.10
CA VAL A 24 3.98 -12.31 0.89
C VAL A 24 4.86 -12.80 -0.26
N GLY A 25 6.01 -12.18 -0.50
CA GLY A 25 6.96 -12.59 -1.53
C GLY A 25 7.48 -14.02 -1.30
N VAL A 26 7.80 -14.38 -0.06
CA VAL A 26 8.20 -15.75 0.29
C VAL A 26 7.09 -16.74 -0.04
N LEU A 27 5.84 -16.45 0.33
CA LEU A 27 4.70 -17.31 0.02
C LEU A 27 4.46 -17.45 -1.48
N VAL A 28 4.66 -16.38 -2.25
CA VAL A 28 4.55 -16.41 -3.71
C VAL A 28 5.59 -17.34 -4.33
N LEU A 29 6.85 -17.26 -3.89
CA LEU A 29 7.92 -18.16 -4.36
C LEU A 29 7.61 -19.62 -4.05
N LEU A 30 7.23 -19.91 -2.81
CA LEU A 30 6.87 -21.26 -2.37
C LEU A 30 5.66 -21.80 -3.14
N TYR A 31 4.66 -20.96 -3.41
CA TYR A 31 3.52 -21.31 -4.25
C TYR A 31 3.95 -21.73 -5.65
N THR A 32 4.87 -20.98 -6.28
CA THR A 32 5.34 -21.28 -7.64
C THR A 32 6.27 -22.48 -7.75
N GLU A 33 7.04 -22.78 -6.70
CA GLU A 33 7.94 -23.95 -6.71
C GLU A 33 7.23 -25.25 -6.31
N SER A 34 6.14 -25.17 -5.56
CA SER A 34 5.49 -26.38 -5.04
C SER A 34 4.51 -27.00 -6.04
N ALA A 35 4.82 -28.20 -6.54
CA ALA A 35 3.86 -29.00 -7.32
C ALA A 35 2.74 -29.59 -6.45
N ILE A 36 3.01 -29.84 -5.15
CA ILE A 36 2.14 -30.64 -4.27
C ILE A 36 1.38 -29.77 -3.25
N HIS A 37 1.96 -28.64 -2.81
CA HIS A 37 1.43 -27.83 -1.70
C HIS A 37 0.85 -26.48 -2.13
N TYR A 38 0.49 -26.33 -3.41
CA TYR A 38 0.00 -25.06 -3.97
C TYR A 38 -1.20 -24.49 -3.19
N LEU A 39 -2.09 -25.37 -2.69
CA LEU A 39 -3.29 -24.96 -1.96
C LEU A 39 -2.94 -24.42 -0.57
N THR A 40 -1.98 -25.01 0.13
CA THR A 40 -1.48 -24.53 1.42
C THR A 40 -0.87 -23.15 1.28
N TYR A 41 -0.02 -22.93 0.27
CA TYR A 41 0.57 -21.61 0.03
C TYR A 41 -0.45 -20.58 -0.47
N ALA A 42 -1.45 -20.99 -1.25
CA ALA A 42 -2.56 -20.12 -1.63
C ALA A 42 -3.37 -19.65 -0.41
N VAL A 43 -3.69 -20.56 0.52
CA VAL A 43 -4.32 -20.22 1.80
C VAL A 43 -3.42 -19.29 2.61
N GLY A 44 -2.11 -19.59 2.69
CA GLY A 44 -1.12 -18.74 3.32
C GLY A 44 -1.09 -17.32 2.75
N MET A 45 -1.13 -17.16 1.42
CA MET A 45 -1.22 -15.85 0.76
C MET A 45 -2.51 -15.12 1.12
N GLY A 46 -3.65 -15.83 1.20
CA GLY A 46 -4.92 -15.27 1.66
C GLY A 46 -4.85 -14.75 3.09
N VAL A 47 -4.31 -15.55 4.01
CA VAL A 47 -4.12 -15.17 5.43
C VAL A 47 -3.15 -14.00 5.57
N ALA A 48 -2.03 -14.02 4.85
CA ALA A 48 -1.06 -12.93 4.85
C ALA A 48 -1.66 -11.62 4.30
N SER A 49 -2.52 -11.72 3.28
CA SER A 49 -3.25 -10.56 2.73
C SER A 49 -4.24 -9.99 3.74
N LEU A 50 -5.01 -10.84 4.44
CA LEU A 50 -5.92 -10.41 5.51
C LEU A 50 -5.15 -9.74 6.65
N PHE A 51 -4.05 -10.34 7.09
CA PHE A 51 -3.19 -9.76 8.12
C PHE A 51 -2.66 -8.38 7.70
N THR A 52 -2.17 -8.26 6.47
CA THR A 52 -1.72 -6.99 5.88
C THR A 52 -2.83 -5.94 5.89
N ALA A 53 -4.05 -6.31 5.47
CA ALA A 53 -5.20 -5.41 5.48
C ALA A 53 -5.53 -4.92 6.90
N VAL A 54 -5.54 -5.81 7.90
CA VAL A 54 -5.81 -5.46 9.30
C VAL A 54 -4.74 -4.53 9.86
N VAL A 55 -3.46 -4.82 9.62
CA VAL A 55 -2.34 -3.99 10.09
C VAL A 55 -2.42 -2.58 9.51
N LEU A 56 -2.63 -2.47 8.19
CA LEU A 56 -2.72 -1.18 7.51
C LEU A 56 -3.98 -0.41 7.92
N ALA A 57 -5.12 -1.08 8.11
CA ALA A 57 -6.35 -0.45 8.59
C ALA A 57 -6.20 0.10 10.03
N ARG A 58 -5.59 -0.68 10.93
CA ARG A 58 -5.28 -0.23 12.29
C ARG A 58 -4.35 0.97 12.27
N ARG A 59 -3.30 0.93 11.45
CA ARG A 59 -2.37 2.06 11.34
C ARG A 59 -3.03 3.31 10.78
N ALA A 60 -3.85 3.17 9.74
CA ALA A 60 -4.63 4.27 9.19
C ALA A 60 -5.53 4.91 10.25
N ASN A 61 -6.21 4.10 11.08
CA ASN A 61 -7.06 4.63 12.15
C ASN A 61 -6.24 5.36 13.22
N ASN A 62 -5.10 4.80 13.66
CA ASN A 62 -4.23 5.45 14.65
C ASN A 62 -3.69 6.79 14.17
N VAL A 63 -3.31 6.88 12.90
CA VAL A 63 -2.79 8.12 12.30
C VAL A 63 -3.90 9.16 12.12
N THR A 64 -5.15 8.72 11.97
CA THR A 64 -6.29 9.60 11.67
C THR A 64 -7.22 9.88 12.84
N LEU A 65 -6.78 9.57 14.07
CA LEU A 65 -7.57 9.78 15.28
C LEU A 65 -7.92 11.26 15.45
N ASP A 66 -6.91 12.12 15.36
CA ASP A 66 -7.02 13.57 15.61
C ASP A 66 -6.85 14.41 14.33
N THR A 67 -7.00 13.80 13.16
CA THR A 67 -6.90 14.52 11.88
C THR A 67 -8.27 14.96 11.37
N PRO A 68 -8.37 16.16 10.80
CA PRO A 68 -9.60 16.63 10.17
C PRO A 68 -10.08 15.70 9.05
N ALA A 69 -11.41 15.69 8.83
CA ALA A 69 -12.10 14.79 7.92
C ALA A 69 -11.50 14.69 6.49
N PRO A 70 -11.12 15.79 5.81
CA PRO A 70 -10.51 15.69 4.47
C PRO A 70 -9.15 14.99 4.49
N VAL A 71 -8.30 15.31 5.47
CA VAL A 71 -6.97 14.70 5.66
C VAL A 71 -7.12 13.21 5.98
N LYS A 72 -8.05 12.86 6.85
CA LYS A 72 -8.38 11.48 7.24
C LYS A 72 -8.71 10.59 6.04
N ARG A 73 -9.55 11.09 5.12
CA ARG A 73 -9.93 10.35 3.91
C ARG A 73 -8.72 10.06 3.02
N ILE A 74 -7.86 11.04 2.81
CA ILE A 74 -6.67 10.89 1.95
C ILE A 74 -5.67 9.92 2.58
N VAL A 75 -5.44 10.00 3.89
CA VAL A 75 -4.57 9.05 4.60
C VAL A 75 -5.11 7.63 4.50
N ARG A 76 -6.41 7.41 4.70
CA ARG A 76 -7.02 6.08 4.54
C ARG A 76 -6.85 5.54 3.11
N GLN A 77 -7.00 6.39 2.09
CA GLN A 77 -6.75 6.00 0.70
C GLN A 77 -5.28 5.62 0.47
N LEU A 78 -4.32 6.37 1.03
CA LEU A 78 -2.90 6.04 0.93
C LEU A 78 -2.56 4.66 1.51
N TYR A 79 -3.11 4.31 2.68
CA TYR A 79 -2.97 2.96 3.24
C TYR A 79 -3.71 1.89 2.42
N GLY A 80 -4.83 2.23 1.77
CA GLY A 80 -5.48 1.35 0.81
C GLY A 80 -4.62 1.06 -0.41
N ILE A 81 -3.91 2.07 -0.94
CA ILE A 81 -2.95 1.87 -2.02
C ILE A 81 -1.75 1.02 -1.55
N ASP A 82 -1.28 1.19 -0.30
CA ASP A 82 -0.24 0.33 0.27
C ASP A 82 -0.64 -1.14 0.24
N PHE A 83 -1.87 -1.43 0.66
CA PHE A 83 -2.43 -2.77 0.61
C PHE A 83 -2.51 -3.31 -0.82
N LEU A 84 -3.06 -2.51 -1.75
CA LEU A 84 -3.19 -2.90 -3.15
C LEU A 84 -1.84 -3.22 -3.81
N MET A 85 -0.78 -2.49 -3.45
CA MET A 85 0.56 -2.77 -3.99
C MET A 85 1.11 -4.12 -3.50
N ILE A 86 0.87 -4.48 -2.23
CA ILE A 86 1.28 -5.78 -1.68
C ILE A 86 0.42 -6.90 -2.29
N ALA A 87 -0.89 -6.70 -2.37
CA ALA A 87 -1.82 -7.66 -2.97
C ALA A 87 -1.54 -7.87 -4.47
N TRP A 88 -1.16 -6.80 -5.18
CA TRP A 88 -0.75 -6.89 -6.58
C TRP A 88 0.43 -7.85 -6.76
N LEU A 89 1.45 -7.77 -5.90
CA LEU A 89 2.56 -8.73 -5.91
C LEU A 89 2.09 -10.16 -5.61
N GLY A 90 1.24 -10.31 -4.61
CA GLY A 90 0.70 -11.61 -4.18
C GLY A 90 -0.23 -12.29 -5.18
N ILE A 91 -0.78 -11.56 -6.15
CA ILE A 91 -1.76 -12.09 -7.12
C ILE A 91 -1.21 -12.07 -8.54
N ALA A 92 -0.68 -10.93 -8.99
CA ALA A 92 -0.29 -10.74 -10.40
C ALA A 92 0.86 -11.67 -10.80
N PHE A 93 1.84 -11.88 -9.92
CA PHE A 93 2.96 -12.79 -10.20
C PHE A 93 2.49 -14.26 -10.35
N PRO A 94 1.86 -14.90 -9.34
CA PRO A 94 1.45 -16.29 -9.47
C PRO A 94 0.42 -16.51 -10.59
N PHE A 95 -0.44 -15.52 -10.84
CA PHE A 95 -1.35 -15.54 -11.99
C PHE A 95 -0.56 -15.57 -13.30
N SER A 96 0.37 -14.63 -13.48
CA SER A 96 1.18 -14.54 -14.71
C SER A 96 1.96 -15.82 -15.01
N VAL A 97 2.52 -16.46 -13.97
CA VAL A 97 3.18 -17.77 -14.10
C VAL A 97 2.19 -18.86 -14.51
N LYS A 98 1.00 -18.91 -13.89
CA LYS A 98 -0.03 -19.92 -14.20
C LYS A 98 -0.58 -19.83 -15.62
N PHE A 99 -0.63 -18.62 -16.21
CA PHE A 99 -1.01 -18.43 -17.61
C PHE A 99 0.14 -18.67 -18.61
N GLY A 100 1.32 -19.07 -18.13
CA GLY A 100 2.47 -19.34 -18.99
C GLY A 100 2.97 -18.10 -19.73
N LEU A 101 2.81 -16.90 -19.14
CA LEU A 101 3.31 -15.67 -19.75
C LEU A 101 4.84 -15.73 -19.87
N SER A 102 5.36 -15.17 -20.96
CA SER A 102 6.81 -15.05 -21.13
C SER A 102 7.43 -14.23 -19.98
N PRO A 103 8.68 -14.51 -19.55
CA PRO A 103 9.31 -13.75 -18.46
C PRO A 103 9.30 -12.23 -18.68
N ILE A 104 9.45 -11.79 -19.93
CA ILE A 104 9.37 -10.38 -20.33
C ILE A 104 7.96 -9.83 -20.05
N SER A 105 6.92 -10.55 -20.45
CA SER A 105 5.52 -10.17 -20.19
C SER A 105 5.22 -10.09 -18.70
N ILE A 106 5.74 -11.04 -17.90
CA ILE A 106 5.58 -11.03 -16.43
C ILE A 106 6.18 -9.73 -15.85
N ILE A 107 7.41 -9.40 -16.24
CA ILE A 107 8.10 -8.18 -15.78
C ILE A 107 7.29 -6.94 -16.18
N ILE A 108 6.85 -6.85 -17.43
CA ILE A 108 6.06 -5.70 -17.92
C ILE A 108 4.76 -5.55 -17.14
N THR A 109 3.99 -6.63 -16.94
CA THR A 109 2.73 -6.59 -16.19
C THR A 109 2.92 -6.14 -14.75
N LEU A 110 3.96 -6.66 -14.07
CA LEU A 110 4.27 -6.27 -12.70
C LEU A 110 4.67 -4.80 -12.59
N LEU A 111 5.58 -4.36 -13.46
CA LEU A 111 6.07 -2.98 -13.48
C LEU A 111 4.95 -2.00 -13.83
N LEU A 112 4.11 -2.32 -14.81
CA LEU A 112 3.01 -1.46 -15.23
C LEU A 112 1.98 -1.30 -14.10
N GLY A 113 1.58 -2.39 -13.46
CA GLY A 113 0.64 -2.33 -12.33
C GLY A 113 1.20 -1.53 -11.15
N LEU A 114 2.49 -1.74 -10.82
CA LEU A 114 3.15 -0.94 -9.79
C LEU A 114 3.26 0.53 -10.18
N PHE A 115 3.56 0.84 -11.43
CA PHE A 115 3.66 2.21 -11.94
C PHE A 115 2.33 2.96 -11.81
N VAL A 116 1.20 2.32 -12.16
CA VAL A 116 -0.13 2.89 -11.99
C VAL A 116 -0.42 3.18 -10.51
N LEU A 117 -0.16 2.22 -9.62
CA LEU A 117 -0.40 2.39 -8.19
C LEU A 117 0.50 3.48 -7.57
N LEU A 118 1.76 3.57 -8.00
CA LEU A 118 2.69 4.64 -7.61
C LEU A 118 2.21 6.01 -8.07
N THR A 119 1.68 6.11 -9.29
CA THR A 119 1.10 7.35 -9.82
C THR A 119 -0.10 7.80 -8.97
N ILE A 120 -1.00 6.87 -8.63
CA ILE A 120 -2.15 7.17 -7.75
C ILE A 120 -1.67 7.63 -6.37
N GLN A 121 -0.68 6.94 -5.80
CA GLN A 121 -0.08 7.34 -4.52
C GLN A 121 0.51 8.75 -4.60
N TRP A 122 1.22 9.08 -5.67
CA TRP A 122 1.82 10.40 -5.87
C TRP A 122 0.76 11.51 -5.94
N ILE A 123 -0.35 11.26 -6.66
CA ILE A 123 -1.49 12.19 -6.73
C ILE A 123 -2.11 12.39 -5.34
N LEU A 124 -2.31 11.32 -4.57
CA LEU A 124 -2.86 11.39 -3.21
C LEU A 124 -1.92 12.15 -2.25
N GLU A 125 -0.61 11.92 -2.34
CA GLU A 125 0.38 12.68 -1.57
C GLU A 125 0.38 14.18 -1.95
N GLY A 126 0.15 14.50 -3.21
CA GLY A 126 -0.07 15.87 -3.68
C GLY A 126 -1.30 16.52 -3.03
N LYS A 127 -2.45 15.83 -3.08
CA LYS A 127 -3.71 16.29 -2.45
C LYS A 127 -3.60 16.44 -0.93
N LEU A 128 -2.82 15.58 -0.29
CA LEU A 128 -2.58 15.65 1.15
C LEU A 128 -1.81 16.94 1.53
N ARG A 129 -0.79 17.29 0.74
CA ARG A 129 0.00 18.51 0.96
C ARG A 129 -0.84 19.78 0.80
N THR A 130 -1.69 19.84 -0.22
CA THR A 130 -2.55 21.02 -0.45
C THR A 130 -3.59 21.19 0.66
N SER A 131 -4.24 20.10 1.08
CA SER A 131 -5.25 20.13 2.16
C SER A 131 -4.67 20.65 3.48
N LEU A 132 -3.44 20.25 3.80
CA LEU A 132 -2.74 20.72 5.01
C LEU A 132 -2.32 22.19 4.93
N HIS A 133 -2.00 22.69 3.74
CA HIS A 133 -1.66 24.09 3.54
C HIS A 133 -2.88 25.00 3.71
N SER A 134 -4.03 24.60 3.16
CA SER A 134 -5.30 25.31 3.33
C SER A 134 -5.71 25.43 4.81
N GLU A 135 -5.59 24.35 5.59
CA GLU A 135 -5.90 24.39 7.03
C GLU A 135 -4.96 25.30 7.83
N ALA A 136 -3.67 25.35 7.47
CA ALA A 136 -2.71 26.21 8.15
C ALA A 136 -3.00 27.70 7.93
N ILE A 137 -3.59 28.06 6.77
CA ILE A 137 -4.00 29.43 6.46
C ILE A 137 -5.26 29.81 7.25
N ILE A 138 -6.26 28.93 7.29
CA ILE A 138 -7.52 29.17 8.03
C ILE A 138 -7.23 29.39 9.52
N ASN A 139 -6.41 28.54 10.13
CA ASN A 139 -6.09 28.63 11.56
C ASN A 139 -5.25 29.89 11.92
N LYS A 140 -4.53 30.48 10.96
CA LYS A 140 -3.83 31.77 11.16
C LYS A 140 -4.75 32.98 11.00
N GLY A 141 -5.83 32.85 10.22
CA GLY A 141 -6.81 33.92 10.02
C GLY A 141 -7.72 34.14 11.22
N ASP A 142 -7.95 33.09 12.02
CA ASP A 142 -8.87 33.09 13.17
C ASP A 142 -8.22 33.61 14.48
N THR A 143 -6.93 33.92 14.45
CA THR A 143 -6.16 34.46 15.61
C THR A 143 -5.99 35.98 15.59
N ARG A 144 -6.79 36.71 14.80
CA ARG A 144 -6.82 38.18 14.75
C ARG A 144 -8.22 38.69 15.08
#